data_AF-A0A957ZF63-F1
#
_entry.id   AF-A0A957ZF63-F1
#
_cell.length_a   1.000
_cell.length_b   1.000
_cell.length_c   1.000
_cell.angle_alpha   90.00
_cell.angle_beta   90.00
_cell.angle_gamma   90.00
#
_symmetry.space_group_name_H-M   'P 1'
#
loop_
_entity.id
_entity.type
_entity.pdbx_description
1 polymer ?
#
loop_
_entity_poly.entity_id
_entity_poly.type
_entity_poly.pdbx_seq_one_letter_code
_entity_poly.pdbx_strand_id
1 'polypeptide(L)'
;MRLFWELGKLSFQRQLSYRAANLAGLATNIFFGLLRASVMIALFGARQQVEGMTIGDAITYTGLTQAVIAYLSIFGWNDLMNSIYSGEVGSDLLKPMGYFRYWLARDLGRAAASLLLRGVTIMVIYALFYRITIPQG
;
A
#
# COMPACT_ATOMS: atom_id res chain seq x y z
N MET A 1 5.39 13.06 -22.38
CA MET A 1 5.84 11.84 -21.67
C MET A 1 6.91 12.14 -20.61
N ARG A 2 8.02 12.84 -20.92
CA ARG A 2 9.09 13.12 -19.93
C ARG A 2 8.60 13.77 -18.62
N LEU A 3 7.80 14.84 -18.72
CA LEU A 3 7.26 15.55 -17.55
C LEU A 3 6.46 14.65 -16.60
N PHE A 4 5.70 13.70 -17.13
CA PHE A 4 4.90 12.74 -16.35
C PHE A 4 5.80 11.87 -15.46
N TRP A 5 6.87 11.31 -16.05
CA TRP A 5 7.80 10.46 -15.31
C TRP A 5 8.63 11.22 -14.28
N GLU A 6 9.04 12.46 -14.58
CA GLU A 6 9.74 13.30 -13.61
C GLU A 6 8.86 13.65 -12.41
N LEU A 7 7.57 13.96 -12.62
CA LEU A 7 6.63 14.19 -11.53
C LEU A 7 6.40 12.94 -10.68
N GLY A 8 6.31 11.77 -11.30
CA GLY A 8 6.26 10.50 -10.57
C GLY A 8 7.51 10.27 -9.73
N LYS A 9 8.70 10.52 -10.29
CA LYS A 9 9.97 10.41 -9.58
C LYS A 9 10.07 11.38 -8.40
N LEU A 10 9.63 12.63 -8.57
CA LEU A 10 9.58 13.61 -7.48
C LEU A 10 8.63 13.17 -6.37
N SER A 11 7.44 12.64 -6.71
CA SER A 11 6.50 12.11 -5.72
C SER A 11 7.09 10.91 -4.95
N PHE A 12 7.80 10.02 -5.65
CA PHE A 12 8.51 8.89 -5.04
C PHE A 12 9.61 9.36 -4.06
N GLN A 13 10.45 10.31 -4.48
CA GLN A 13 11.50 10.90 -3.64
C GLN A 13 10.91 11.60 -2.42
N ARG A 14 9.81 12.33 -2.59
CA ARG A 14 9.07 12.95 -1.50
C ARG A 14 8.65 11.91 -0.46
N GLN A 15 8.13 10.76 -0.91
CA GLN A 15 7.77 9.68 0.01
C GLN A 15 8.99 9.20 0.80
N LEU A 16 10.16 9.04 0.17
CA LEU A 16 11.40 8.63 0.86
C LEU A 16 11.93 9.66 1.87
N SER A 17 11.67 10.95 1.65
CA SER A 17 12.08 12.01 2.57
C SER A 17 11.30 11.95 3.90
N TYR A 18 10.01 11.61 3.88
CA TYR A 18 9.18 11.50 5.08
C TYR A 18 9.36 10.15 5.81
N ARG A 19 10.59 9.86 6.23
CA ARG A 19 10.99 8.56 6.82
C ARG A 19 10.18 8.20 8.06
N ALA A 20 10.00 9.14 8.99
CA ALA A 20 9.25 8.89 10.22
C ALA A 20 7.79 8.48 9.94
N ALA A 21 7.13 9.14 8.99
CA ALA A 21 5.77 8.79 8.58
C ALA A 21 5.70 7.39 7.95
N ASN A 22 6.68 7.02 7.12
CA ASN A 22 6.75 5.66 6.57
C ASN A 22 6.98 4.60 7.62
N LEU A 23 7.89 4.84 8.57
CA LEU A 23 8.19 3.89 9.64
C LEU A 23 6.99 3.71 10.57
N ALA A 24 6.32 4.80 10.95
CA ALA A 24 5.09 4.74 11.72
C ALA A 24 4.00 3.95 10.98
N GLY A 25 3.75 4.26 9.70
CA GLY A 25 2.79 3.53 8.88
C GLY A 25 3.15 2.06 8.68
N LEU A 26 4.45 1.73 8.59
CA LEU A 26 4.93 0.35 8.51
C LEU A 26 4.65 -0.39 9.83
N ALA A 27 4.95 0.22 10.98
CA ALA A 27 4.68 -0.36 12.29
C ALA A 27 3.18 -0.66 12.47
N THR A 28 2.32 0.28 12.07
CA THR A 28 0.86 0.08 12.07
C THR A 28 0.44 -1.06 11.16
N ASN A 29 0.98 -1.14 9.94
CA ASN A 29 0.66 -2.25 9.02
C ASN A 29 1.09 -3.60 9.57
N ILE A 30 2.29 -3.68 10.18
CA ILE A 30 2.79 -4.93 10.79
C ILE A 30 1.86 -5.33 11.93
N PHE A 31 1.52 -4.41 12.83
CA PHE A 31 0.61 -4.67 13.94
C PHE A 31 -0.73 -5.23 13.46
N PHE A 32 -1.41 -4.55 12.53
CA PHE A 32 -2.70 -5.02 12.01
C PHE A 32 -2.58 -6.27 11.15
N GLY A 33 -1.43 -6.49 10.50
CA GLY A 33 -1.12 -7.74 9.82
C GLY A 33 -1.06 -8.91 10.80
N LEU A 34 -0.24 -8.81 11.84
CA LEU A 34 -0.12 -9.84 12.86
C LEU A 34 -1.44 -10.08 13.58
N LEU A 35 -2.19 -9.01 13.90
CA LEU A 35 -3.54 -9.12 14.46
C LEU A 35 -4.46 -9.96 13.58
N ARG A 36 -4.54 -9.66 12.27
CA ARG A 36 -5.39 -10.40 11.34
C ARG A 36 -4.94 -11.85 11.17
N ALA A 37 -3.64 -12.11 11.12
CA ALA A 37 -3.11 -13.47 11.07
C ALA A 37 -3.49 -14.26 12.33
N SER A 38 -3.33 -13.68 13.52
CA SER A 38 -3.72 -14.30 14.80
C SER A 38 -5.22 -14.59 14.87
N VAL A 39 -6.07 -13.66 14.41
CA VAL A 39 -7.52 -13.87 14.32
C VAL A 39 -7.83 -15.05 13.39
N MET A 40 -7.12 -15.15 12.26
CA MET A 40 -7.32 -16.24 11.31
C MET A 40 -6.88 -17.60 11.90
N ILE A 41 -5.76 -17.63 12.60
CA ILE A 41 -5.29 -18.83 13.32
C ILE A 41 -6.31 -19.27 14.38
N ALA A 42 -6.82 -18.32 15.17
CA ALA A 42 -7.82 -18.59 16.19
C ALA A 42 -9.15 -19.09 15.57
N LEU A 43 -9.55 -18.55 14.42
CA LEU A 43 -10.76 -18.96 13.70
C LEU A 43 -10.68 -20.40 13.21
N PHE A 44 -9.53 -20.81 12.66
CA PHE A 44 -9.34 -22.18 12.19
C PHE A 44 -9.25 -23.18 13.35
N GLY A 45 -8.68 -22.78 14.49
CA GLY A 45 -8.61 -23.62 15.69
C GLY A 45 -7.93 -24.97 15.40
N ALA A 46 -8.65 -26.08 15.65
CA ALA A 46 -8.18 -27.44 15.36
C ALA A 46 -8.50 -27.93 13.93
N ARG A 47 -9.19 -27.14 13.11
CA ARG A 47 -9.56 -27.53 11.74
C ARG A 47 -8.39 -27.27 10.80
N GLN A 48 -7.99 -28.28 10.04
CA GLN A 48 -6.90 -28.15 9.06
C GLN A 48 -7.31 -27.34 7.82
N GLN A 49 -8.59 -27.36 7.45
CA GLN A 49 -9.13 -26.67 6.29
C GLN A 49 -10.56 -26.17 6.56
N VAL A 50 -10.90 -25.02 5.98
CA VAL A 50 -12.25 -24.44 5.96
C VAL A 50 -12.55 -24.07 4.52
N GLU A 51 -13.60 -24.66 3.93
CA GLU A 51 -14.00 -24.40 2.53
C GLU A 51 -12.86 -24.55 1.51
N GLY A 52 -11.99 -25.56 1.70
CA GLY A 52 -10.84 -25.83 0.84
C GLY A 52 -9.64 -24.88 1.01
N MET A 53 -9.75 -23.86 1.87
CA MET A 53 -8.64 -22.97 2.22
C MET A 53 -7.90 -23.52 3.43
N THR A 54 -6.57 -23.61 3.36
CA THR A 54 -5.74 -23.95 4.52
C THR A 54 -5.46 -22.73 5.39
N ILE A 55 -4.97 -22.96 6.61
CA ILE A 55 -4.47 -21.88 7.49
C ILE A 55 -3.37 -21.06 6.79
N GLY A 56 -2.48 -21.73 6.05
CA GLY A 56 -1.40 -21.08 5.30
C GLY A 56 -1.93 -20.12 4.22
N ASP A 57 -2.97 -20.52 3.51
CA ASP A 57 -3.63 -19.69 2.49
C ASP A 57 -4.30 -18.47 3.12
N ALA A 58 -4.98 -18.68 4.24
CA ALA A 58 -5.68 -17.60 4.93
C ALA A 58 -4.70 -16.57 5.52
N ILE A 59 -3.58 -17.00 6.10
CA ILE A 59 -2.50 -16.10 6.56
C ILE A 59 -1.82 -15.40 5.37
N THR A 60 -1.56 -16.12 4.28
CA THR A 60 -0.98 -15.53 3.07
C THR A 60 -1.88 -14.43 2.52
N TYR A 61 -3.20 -14.65 2.53
CA TYR A 61 -4.20 -13.67 2.13
C TYR A 61 -4.21 -12.43 3.05
N THR A 62 -4.10 -12.60 4.37
CA THR A 62 -3.99 -11.44 5.27
C THR A 62 -2.73 -10.63 5.01
N GLY A 63 -1.60 -11.29 4.76
CA GLY A 63 -0.34 -10.63 4.40
C GLY A 63 -0.44 -9.85 3.10
N LEU A 64 -0.98 -10.47 2.04
CA LEU A 64 -1.14 -9.86 0.73
C LEU A 64 -2.04 -8.61 0.79
N THR A 65 -3.19 -8.73 1.45
CA THR A 65 -4.12 -7.59 1.59
C THR A 65 -3.51 -6.45 2.41
N GLN A 66 -2.67 -6.75 3.41
CA GLN A 66 -1.93 -5.71 4.15
C GLN A 66 -0.79 -5.09 3.35
N ALA A 67 -0.13 -5.86 2.49
CA ALA A 67 0.95 -5.36 1.65
C ALA A 67 0.46 -4.30 0.65
N VAL A 68 -0.74 -4.46 0.10
CA VAL A 68 -1.30 -3.54 -0.91
C VAL A 68 -2.05 -2.35 -0.33
N ILE A 69 -2.34 -2.32 0.97
CA ILE A 69 -3.21 -1.30 1.58
C ILE A 69 -2.68 0.13 1.36
N ALA A 70 -1.38 0.32 1.51
CA ALA A 70 -0.73 1.62 1.33
C ALA A 70 -0.53 1.97 -0.15
N TYR A 71 -0.26 0.96 -0.98
CA TYR A 71 -0.17 1.11 -2.43
C TYR A 71 -1.48 1.67 -2.99
N LEU A 72 -2.62 1.07 -2.63
CA LEU A 72 -3.95 1.46 -3.09
C LEU A 72 -4.47 2.78 -2.49
N SER A 73 -3.73 3.40 -1.55
CA SER A 73 -4.13 4.67 -0.95
C SER A 73 -5.54 4.67 -0.35
N ILE A 74 -5.94 3.57 0.30
CA ILE A 74 -7.33 3.42 0.80
C ILE A 74 -7.76 4.60 1.70
N PHE A 75 -6.80 5.28 2.34
CA PHE A 75 -7.03 6.43 3.22
C PHE A 75 -6.44 7.77 2.70
N GLY A 76 -5.90 7.83 1.48
CA GLY A 76 -4.99 8.90 1.04
C GLY A 76 -5.56 9.97 0.09
N TRP A 77 -6.88 10.09 -0.02
CA TRP A 77 -7.54 10.98 -0.99
C TRP A 77 -7.57 12.46 -0.57
N ASN A 78 -7.03 12.77 0.61
CA ASN A 78 -7.14 14.08 1.24
C ASN A 78 -6.39 15.17 0.46
N ASP A 79 -5.24 14.86 -0.15
CA ASP A 79 -4.42 15.85 -0.88
C ASP A 79 -5.22 16.51 -2.03
N LEU A 80 -5.96 15.70 -2.79
CA LEU A 80 -6.77 16.18 -3.92
C LEU A 80 -7.89 17.08 -3.40
N MET A 81 -8.64 16.59 -2.41
CA MET A 81 -9.76 17.33 -1.81
C MET A 81 -9.28 18.64 -1.18
N ASN A 82 -8.14 18.62 -0.49
CA ASN A 82 -7.54 19.82 0.10
C ASN A 82 -7.18 20.86 -0.96
N SER A 83 -6.72 20.46 -2.16
CA SER A 83 -6.45 21.41 -3.25
C SER A 83 -7.73 22.09 -3.75
N ILE A 84 -8.87 21.40 -3.71
CA ILE A 84 -10.18 21.96 -4.09
C ILE A 84 -10.62 22.96 -3.01
N TYR A 85 -10.58 22.56 -1.74
CA TYR A 85 -10.99 23.42 -0.62
C TYR A 85 -10.12 24.68 -0.48
N SER A 86 -8.81 24.57 -0.73
CA SER A 86 -7.87 25.70 -0.66
C SER A 86 -7.85 26.58 -1.92
N GLY A 87 -8.48 26.14 -3.02
CA GLY A 87 -8.43 26.83 -4.31
C GLY A 87 -7.14 26.60 -5.12
N GLU A 88 -6.15 25.88 -4.58
CA GLU A 88 -4.92 25.51 -5.28
C GLU A 88 -5.18 24.73 -6.59
N VAL A 89 -6.33 24.05 -6.68
CA VAL A 89 -6.80 23.36 -7.90
C VAL A 89 -6.75 24.24 -9.15
N GLY A 90 -6.99 25.55 -9.02
CA GLY A 90 -6.89 26.50 -10.14
C GLY A 90 -5.48 26.57 -10.71
N SER A 91 -4.47 26.58 -9.84
CA SER A 91 -3.06 26.57 -10.25
C SER A 91 -2.66 25.24 -10.89
N ASP A 92 -3.22 24.11 -10.42
CA ASP A 92 -2.99 22.80 -11.00
C ASP A 92 -3.59 22.67 -12.40
N LEU A 93 -4.75 23.29 -12.66
CA LEU A 93 -5.42 23.31 -13.97
C LEU A 93 -4.66 24.13 -15.01
N LEU A 94 -3.92 25.15 -14.60
CA LEU A 94 -3.11 26.00 -15.49
C LEU A 94 -1.79 25.34 -15.92
N LYS A 95 -1.39 24.23 -15.31
CA LYS A 95 -0.16 23.53 -15.67
C LYS A 95 -0.22 23.01 -17.11
N PRO A 96 0.91 22.92 -17.84
CA PRO A 96 0.97 22.43 -19.22
C PRO A 96 0.81 20.90 -19.32
N MET A 97 -0.03 20.31 -18.47
CA MET A 97 -0.38 18.89 -18.46
C MET A 97 -1.80 18.74 -17.93
N GLY A 98 -2.59 17.88 -18.58
CA GLY A 98 -3.97 17.63 -18.14
C GLY A 98 -4.05 17.20 -16.68
N TYR A 99 -5.02 17.75 -15.95
CA TYR A 99 -5.21 17.58 -14.51
C TYR A 99 -5.18 16.12 -14.05
N PHE A 100 -5.89 15.24 -14.75
CA PHE A 100 -5.89 13.81 -14.45
C PHE A 100 -4.48 13.20 -14.55
N ARG A 101 -3.73 13.52 -15.61
CA ARG A 101 -2.36 12.99 -15.80
C ARG A 101 -1.41 13.52 -14.74
N TYR A 102 -1.60 14.75 -14.30
CA TYR A 102 -0.85 15.35 -13.20
C TYR A 102 -1.02 14.57 -11.89
N TRP A 103 -2.27 14.34 -11.49
CA TRP A 103 -2.57 13.60 -10.27
C TRP A 103 -2.21 12.12 -10.39
N LEU A 104 -2.41 11.50 -11.57
CA LEU A 104 -2.00 10.13 -11.83
C LEU A 104 -0.48 9.95 -11.70
N ALA A 105 0.33 10.84 -12.26
CA ALA A 105 1.79 10.78 -12.12
C ALA A 105 2.22 10.81 -10.66
N ARG A 106 1.65 11.75 -9.90
CA ARG A 106 1.93 11.92 -8.47
C ARG A 106 1.51 10.69 -7.67
N ASP A 107 0.33 10.15 -7.94
CA ASP A 107 -0.18 8.96 -7.26
C ASP A 107 0.67 7.72 -7.58
N LEU A 108 1.04 7.49 -8.84
CA LEU A 108 1.92 6.36 -9.22
C LEU A 108 3.26 6.40 -8.50
N GLY A 109 3.88 7.58 -8.37
CA GLY A 109 5.13 7.74 -7.62
C GLY A 109 4.98 7.41 -6.13
N ARG A 110 3.90 7.89 -5.50
CA ARG A 110 3.55 7.58 -4.10
C ARG A 110 3.24 6.10 -3.92
N ALA A 111 2.46 5.51 -4.84
CA ALA A 111 2.04 4.12 -4.83
C ALA A 111 3.27 3.20 -4.94
N ALA A 112 4.15 3.44 -5.92
CA ALA A 112 5.39 2.68 -6.09
C ALA A 112 6.28 2.75 -4.84
N ALA A 113 6.46 3.94 -4.25
CA ALA A 113 7.21 4.09 -2.99
C ALA A 113 6.55 3.30 -1.85
N SER A 114 5.23 3.36 -1.72
CA SER A 114 4.49 2.64 -0.68
C SER A 114 4.57 1.12 -0.87
N LEU A 115 4.49 0.65 -2.11
CA LEU A 115 4.63 -0.77 -2.43
C LEU A 115 6.02 -1.29 -2.07
N LEU A 116 7.08 -0.56 -2.42
CA LEU A 116 8.45 -0.98 -2.10
C LEU A 116 8.75 -0.88 -0.60
N LEU A 117 8.42 0.24 0.03
CA LEU A 117 8.79 0.48 1.44
C LEU A 117 7.93 -0.31 2.42
N ARG A 118 6.64 -0.49 2.13
CA ARG A 118 5.69 -1.13 3.04
C ARG A 118 5.23 -2.48 2.52
N GLY A 119 4.79 -2.54 1.26
CA GLY A 119 4.26 -3.77 0.67
C GLY A 119 5.27 -4.91 0.68
N VAL A 120 6.44 -4.69 0.07
CA VAL A 120 7.53 -5.69 0.03
C VAL A 120 7.99 -6.01 1.45
N THR A 121 8.23 -5.00 2.29
CA THR A 121 8.68 -5.21 3.67
C THR A 121 7.72 -6.09 4.48
N ILE A 122 6.41 -5.87 4.37
CA ILE A 122 5.40 -6.69 5.06
C ILE A 122 5.43 -8.12 4.53
N MET A 123 5.49 -8.31 3.20
CA MET A 123 5.57 -9.65 2.62
C MET A 123 6.84 -10.39 3.05
N VAL A 124 7.98 -9.70 3.14
CA VAL A 124 9.23 -10.26 3.67
C VAL A 124 9.05 -10.68 5.13
N ILE A 125 8.46 -9.83 5.97
CA ILE A 125 8.17 -10.17 7.37
C ILE A 125 7.26 -11.41 7.43
N TYR A 126 6.19 -11.45 6.65
CA TYR A 126 5.31 -12.61 6.58
C TYR A 126 6.05 -13.88 6.16
N ALA A 127 6.92 -13.81 5.15
CA ALA A 127 7.73 -14.94 4.68
C ALA A 127 8.69 -15.49 5.74
N LEU A 128 9.14 -14.64 6.67
CA LEU A 128 10.02 -15.04 7.77
C LEU A 128 9.27 -15.77 8.89
N PHE A 129 8.04 -15.35 9.19
CA PHE A 129 7.24 -15.94 10.27
C PHE A 129 6.32 -17.07 9.80
N TYR A 130 5.92 -17.08 8.53
CA TYR A 130 4.93 -18.00 7.98
C TYR A 130 5.37 -18.54 6.62
N ARG A 131 4.99 -19.79 6.34
CA ARG A 131 5.18 -20.38 5.03
C ARG A 131 4.14 -19.81 4.07
N ILE A 132 4.56 -18.87 3.22
CA ILE A 132 3.73 -18.29 2.17
C ILE A 132 3.32 -19.40 1.19
N THR A 133 2.03 -19.52 0.92
CA THR A 133 1.51 -20.40 -0.13
C THR A 133 1.44 -19.66 -1.45
N ILE A 134 1.85 -20.33 -2.53
CA ILE A 134 1.80 -19.81 -3.89
C ILE A 134 0.74 -20.64 -4.63
N PRO A 135 -0.09 -20.03 -5.50
CA PRO A 135 -1.05 -20.78 -6.29
C PRO A 135 -0.33 -21.87 -7.10
N GLN A 136 -0.72 -23.13 -6.89
CA GLN A 136 -0.30 -24.23 -7.75
C GLN A 136 -1.30 -24.24 -8.91
N GLY A 137 -0.82 -23.91 -10.11
CA GLY A 137 -1.62 -23.91 -11.33
C GLY A 137 -2.04 -25.30 -11.78
#